data_AF-A0A1Q3ARB0-F1
#
_entry.id   AF-A0A1Q3ARB0-F1
#
_cell.length_a   1.000
_cell.length_b   1.000
_cell.length_c   1.000
_cell.angle_alpha   90.00
_cell.angle_beta   90.00
_cell.angle_gamma   90.00
#
_symmetry.space_group_name_H-M   'P 1'
#
loop_
_entity.id
_entity.type
_entity.pdbx_description
1 polymer ?
#
loop_
_entity_poly.entity_id
_entity_poly.type
_entity_poly.pdbx_seq_one_letter_code
_entity_poly.pdbx_strand_id
1 'polypeptide(L)'
;MLTSIAYPQSNSQAEVINREIILGLKKRLKAKKGRWTEELPSVLWAYKTTHWTTTGESPFSLCFGSEAMILVEIAVHSPRVIHFNQAENKEGLRSLLDLVEELIDKATIRVAAYHQRVSRYYNKRLNPRPLSDGDLVL
;
A
#
# COMPACT_ATOMS: atom_id res chain seq x y z
N MET A 1 -16.24 -15.79 0.49
CA MET A 1 -16.61 -15.34 -0.87
C MET A 1 -15.50 -15.84 -1.80
N LEU A 2 -15.77 -16.89 -2.59
CA LEU A 2 -14.78 -17.56 -3.44
C LEU A 2 -14.61 -16.77 -4.75
N THR A 3 -13.38 -16.43 -5.11
CA THR A 3 -13.06 -15.71 -6.35
C THR A 3 -13.11 -16.67 -7.53
N SER A 4 -13.98 -16.38 -8.51
CA SER A 4 -14.09 -17.09 -9.79
C SER A 4 -12.90 -16.76 -10.70
N ILE A 5 -12.42 -17.76 -11.44
CA ILE A 5 -11.28 -17.74 -12.39
C ILE A 5 -11.47 -16.71 -13.54
N ALA A 6 -12.67 -16.15 -13.70
CA ALA A 6 -13.07 -15.35 -14.86
C ALA A 6 -12.89 -13.82 -14.75
N TYR A 7 -12.37 -13.27 -13.64
CA TYR A 7 -12.24 -11.80 -13.47
C TYR A 7 -10.80 -11.38 -13.13
N PRO A 8 -9.99 -10.98 -14.14
CA PRO A 8 -8.63 -10.45 -13.93
C PRO A 8 -8.60 -9.13 -13.15
N GLN A 9 -9.66 -8.31 -13.25
CA GLN A 9 -9.72 -7.00 -12.58
C GLN A 9 -9.58 -7.07 -11.05
N SER A 10 -10.16 -8.08 -10.39
CA SER A 10 -10.10 -8.20 -8.92
C SER A 10 -8.76 -8.73 -8.42
N ASN A 11 -8.06 -9.54 -9.22
CA ASN A 11 -6.71 -10.03 -8.90
C ASN A 11 -5.61 -9.01 -9.21
N SER A 12 -5.90 -7.96 -9.99
CA SER A 12 -4.92 -6.97 -10.44
C SER A 12 -4.19 -6.26 -9.28
N GLN A 13 -4.90 -5.95 -8.19
CA GLN A 13 -4.30 -5.32 -7.02
C GLN A 13 -3.36 -6.29 -6.29
N ALA A 14 -3.79 -7.54 -6.08
CA ALA A 14 -2.93 -8.57 -5.49
C ALA A 14 -1.68 -8.81 -6.34
N GLU A 15 -1.79 -8.81 -7.67
CA GLU A 15 -0.66 -8.92 -8.58
C GLU A 15 0.33 -7.77 -8.45
N VAL A 16 -0.14 -6.52 -8.36
CA VAL A 16 0.73 -5.35 -8.16
C VAL A 16 1.47 -5.45 -6.82
N ILE A 17 0.77 -5.82 -5.75
CA ILE A 17 1.36 -6.00 -4.43
C ILE A 17 2.42 -7.12 -4.46
N ASN A 18 2.09 -8.26 -5.07
CA ASN A 18 3.01 -9.37 -5.21
C ASN A 18 4.27 -8.97 -6.00
N ARG A 19 4.13 -8.16 -7.06
CA ARG A 19 5.28 -7.64 -7.81
C ARG A 19 6.19 -6.77 -6.93
N GLU A 20 5.64 -5.88 -6.12
CA GLU A 20 6.44 -5.06 -5.19
C GLU A 20 7.19 -5.90 -4.15
N ILE A 21 6.53 -6.90 -3.56
CA ILE A 21 7.17 -7.84 -2.62
C ILE A 21 8.31 -8.59 -3.30
N ILE A 22 8.09 -9.11 -4.52
CA ILE A 22 9.11 -9.81 -5.30
C ILE A 22 10.28 -8.88 -5.64
N LEU A 23 10.02 -7.63 -6.00
CA LEU A 23 11.05 -6.63 -6.27
C LEU A 23 11.89 -6.33 -5.02
N GLY A 24 11.25 -6.17 -3.86
CA GLY A 24 11.92 -6.00 -2.58
C GLY A 24 12.82 -7.19 -2.23
N LEU A 25 12.31 -8.41 -2.39
CA LEU A 25 13.07 -9.64 -2.21
C LEU A 25 14.26 -9.72 -3.16
N LYS A 26 14.07 -9.45 -4.47
CA LYS A 26 15.17 -9.44 -5.45
C LYS A 26 16.27 -8.46 -5.05
N LYS A 27 15.93 -7.27 -4.54
CA LYS A 27 16.92 -6.29 -4.07
C LYS A 27 17.73 -6.81 -2.88
N ARG A 28 17.09 -7.44 -1.89
CA ARG A 28 17.76 -8.03 -0.71
C ARG A 28 18.60 -9.26 -1.05
N LEU A 29 18.09 -10.12 -1.94
CA LEU A 29 18.74 -11.37 -2.34
C LEU A 29 19.97 -11.18 -3.23
N LYS A 30 20.11 -10.04 -3.91
CA LYS A 30 21.39 -9.67 -4.55
C LYS A 30 22.56 -9.65 -3.55
N ALA A 31 22.29 -9.36 -2.27
CA ALA A 31 23.29 -9.36 -1.19
C ALA A 31 23.43 -10.71 -0.46
N LYS A 32 22.42 -11.59 -0.52
CA LYS A 32 22.42 -12.91 0.15
C LYS A 32 21.68 -13.95 -0.71
N LYS A 33 22.43 -14.76 -1.45
CA LYS A 33 21.84 -15.80 -2.34
C LYS A 33 21.07 -16.85 -1.51
N GLY A 34 19.80 -17.07 -1.86
CA GLY A 34 19.01 -18.23 -1.42
C GLY A 34 18.21 -18.10 -0.11
N ARG A 35 18.42 -17.06 0.70
CA ARG A 35 17.79 -16.91 2.03
C ARG A 35 16.50 -16.07 2.00
N TRP A 36 15.63 -16.32 1.02
CA TRP A 36 14.44 -15.49 0.79
C TRP A 36 13.43 -15.58 1.92
N THR A 37 13.30 -16.75 2.55
CA THR A 37 12.41 -16.97 3.71
C THR A 37 12.80 -16.11 4.91
N GLU A 38 14.09 -15.85 5.09
CA GLU A 38 14.58 -15.04 6.20
C GLU A 38 14.45 -13.54 5.94
N GLU A 39 14.56 -13.12 4.68
CA GLU A 39 14.43 -11.72 4.28
C GLU A 39 12.96 -11.32 4.05
N LEU A 40 12.06 -12.29 3.83
CA LEU A 40 10.64 -12.04 3.59
C LEU A 40 9.96 -11.22 4.71
N PRO A 41 10.14 -11.53 6.02
CA PRO A 41 9.59 -10.69 7.08
C PRO A 41 10.07 -9.23 7.00
N SER A 42 11.34 -9.02 6.70
CA SER A 42 11.92 -7.67 6.56
C SER A 42 11.32 -6.91 5.37
N VAL A 43 11.15 -7.58 4.22
CA VAL A 43 10.53 -6.99 3.02
C VAL A 43 9.06 -6.67 3.27
N LEU A 44 8.32 -7.57 3.90
CA LEU A 44 6.92 -7.33 4.27
C LEU A 44 6.78 -6.18 5.27
N TRP A 45 7.69 -6.08 6.24
CA TRP A 45 7.71 -4.97 7.19
C TRP A 45 7.96 -3.64 6.50
N ALA A 46 8.95 -3.57 5.63
CA ALA A 46 9.25 -2.38 4.85
C ALA A 46 8.04 -1.97 3.99
N TYR A 47 7.39 -2.92 3.32
CA TYR A 47 6.19 -2.64 2.53
C TYR A 47 5.04 -2.08 3.38
N LYS A 48 4.80 -2.64 4.56
CA LYS A 48 3.72 -2.20 5.46
C LYS A 48 3.96 -0.82 6.07
N THR A 49 5.23 -0.44 6.29
CA THR A 49 5.60 0.78 7.03
C THR A 49 6.05 1.93 6.13
N THR A 50 6.25 1.69 4.82
CA THR A 50 6.61 2.73 3.87
C THR A 50 5.36 3.43 3.33
N HIS A 51 5.37 4.76 3.32
CA HIS A 51 4.30 5.55 2.71
C HIS A 51 4.21 5.31 1.21
N TRP A 52 3.00 5.12 0.69
CA TRP A 52 2.78 5.06 -0.75
C TRP A 52 2.76 6.45 -1.35
N THR A 53 3.34 6.60 -2.53
CA THR A 53 3.37 7.88 -3.25
C THR A 53 2.00 8.33 -3.72
N THR A 54 1.04 7.40 -3.87
CA THR A 54 -0.32 7.68 -4.34
C THR A 54 -1.24 8.18 -3.22
N THR A 55 -1.23 7.53 -2.06
CA THR A 55 -2.05 7.90 -0.90
C THR A 55 -1.33 8.85 0.05
N GLY A 56 0.00 8.87 0.06
CA GLY A 56 0.82 9.51 1.10
C GLY A 56 0.81 8.76 2.44
N GLU A 57 0.10 7.64 2.53
CA GLU A 57 -0.09 6.85 3.75
C GLU A 57 0.59 5.49 3.61
N SER A 58 0.97 4.90 4.75
CA SER A 58 1.49 3.52 4.77
C SER A 58 0.33 2.52 4.88
N PRO A 59 0.49 1.27 4.39
CA PRO A 59 -0.52 0.23 4.60
C PRO A 59 -0.83 -0.03 6.08
N PHE A 60 0.16 0.11 6.96
CA PHE A 60 -0.03 -0.05 8.40
C PHE A 60 -0.90 1.08 8.96
N SER A 61 -0.63 2.34 8.61
CA SER A 61 -1.43 3.48 9.09
C SER A 61 -2.88 3.42 8.60
N LEU A 62 -3.13 2.91 7.40
CA LEU A 62 -4.49 2.68 6.91
C LEU A 62 -5.23 1.55 7.66
N CYS A 63 -4.52 0.56 8.20
CA CYS A 63 -5.13 -0.56 8.92
C CYS A 63 -5.33 -0.27 10.41
N PHE A 64 -4.44 0.52 11.02
CA PHE A 64 -4.38 0.72 12.47
C PHE A 64 -4.53 2.19 12.91
N GLY A 65 -4.75 3.12 11.98
CA GLY A 65 -4.94 4.55 12.26
C GLY A 65 -3.70 5.31 12.69
N SER A 66 -2.54 4.65 12.75
CA SER A 66 -1.31 5.22 13.30
C SER A 66 -0.08 4.64 12.62
N GLU A 67 1.02 5.40 12.61
CA GLU A 67 2.29 4.92 12.08
C GLU A 67 2.91 3.85 13.01
N ALA A 68 3.45 2.80 12.41
CA ALA A 68 4.22 1.81 13.16
C ALA A 68 5.56 2.41 13.63
N MET A 69 5.95 2.09 14.86
CA MET A 69 7.33 2.30 15.31
C MET A 69 8.27 1.36 14.54
N ILE A 70 9.19 1.91 13.76
CA ILE A 70 10.15 1.12 12.99
C ILE A 70 11.43 0.82 13.77
N LEU A 71 12.10 -0.27 13.45
CA LEU A 71 13.28 -0.75 14.20
C LEU A 71 14.42 0.28 14.25
N VAL A 72 14.58 1.08 13.20
CA VAL A 72 15.60 2.13 13.17
C VAL A 72 15.33 3.21 14.21
N GLU A 73 14.06 3.55 14.46
CA GLU A 73 13.69 4.51 15.50
C GLU A 73 14.07 4.00 16.89
N ILE A 74 13.90 2.70 17.13
CA ILE A 74 14.35 2.04 18.37
C ILE A 74 15.87 2.09 18.48
N ALA A 75 16.57 1.72 17.41
CA ALA A 75 18.03 1.64 17.41
C ALA A 75 18.71 3.00 17.62
N VAL A 76 18.11 4.09 17.12
CA VAL A 76 18.65 5.45 17.28
C VAL A 76 18.08 6.20 18.49
N HIS A 77 17.25 5.54 19.30
CA HIS A 77 16.52 6.17 20.40
C HIS A 77 15.77 7.43 19.93
N SER A 78 14.85 7.27 18.98
CA SER A 78 14.04 8.39 18.48
C SER A 78 13.30 9.10 19.64
N PRO A 79 12.85 10.36 19.45
CA PRO A 79 12.08 11.05 20.48
C PRO A 79 10.85 10.26 20.96
N ARG A 80 10.21 9.48 20.08
CA ARG A 80 9.08 8.60 20.43
C ARG A 80 9.48 7.49 21.42
N VAL A 81 10.74 7.04 21.36
CA VAL A 81 11.32 6.04 22.28
C VAL A 81 11.74 6.68 23.59
N ILE A 82 12.45 7.82 23.52
CA ILE A 82 12.99 8.50 24.71
C ILE A 82 11.87 9.02 25.60
N HIS A 83 10.81 9.59 25.01
CA HIS A 83 9.70 10.20 25.73
C HIS A 83 8.48 9.28 25.81
N PHE A 84 8.67 7.96 25.66
CA PHE A 84 7.56 7.03 25.71
C PHE A 84 6.90 7.04 27.09
N ASN A 85 5.64 7.47 27.14
CA ASN A 85 4.78 7.34 28.29
C ASN A 85 3.60 6.44 27.94
N GLN A 86 3.41 5.37 28.70
CA GLN A 86 2.37 4.38 28.40
C GLN A 86 0.94 4.94 28.54
N ALA A 87 0.70 5.83 29.51
CA ALA A 87 -0.62 6.42 29.72
C ALA A 87 -0.98 7.39 28.58
N GLU A 88 -0.07 8.32 28.26
CA GLU A 88 -0.25 9.28 27.16
C GLU A 88 -0.37 8.56 25.81
N ASN A 89 0.42 7.51 25.57
CA ASN A 89 0.33 6.72 24.35
C ASN A 89 -1.01 5.99 24.22
N LYS A 90 -1.57 5.48 25.32
CA LYS A 90 -2.91 4.85 25.31
C LYS A 90 -4.00 5.87 25.01
N GLU A 91 -3.90 7.08 25.56
CA GLU A 91 -4.83 8.16 25.29
C GLU A 91 -4.72 8.63 23.83
N GLY A 92 -3.51 8.92 23.36
CA GLY A 92 -3.26 9.28 21.97
C GLY A 92 -3.71 8.22 20.98
N LEU A 93 -3.55 6.93 21.29
CA LEU A 93 -4.06 5.84 20.45
C LEU A 93 -5.58 5.86 20.34
N ARG A 94 -6.30 6.17 21.43
CA ARG A 94 -7.78 6.30 21.37
C ARG A 94 -8.17 7.46 20.47
N SER A 95 -7.52 8.62 20.62
CA SER A 95 -7.77 9.78 19.75
C SER A 95 -7.46 9.49 18.29
N LEU A 96 -6.41 8.70 17.99
CA LEU A 96 -6.10 8.28 16.62
C LEU A 96 -7.13 7.29 16.06
N LEU A 97 -7.68 6.41 16.89
CA LEU A 97 -8.74 5.48 16.49
C LEU A 97 -10.01 6.24 16.05
N ASP A 98 -10.34 7.34 16.72
CA ASP A 98 -11.46 8.21 16.33
C ASP A 98 -11.24 8.87 14.95
N LEU A 99 -9.98 9.01 14.52
CA LEU A 99 -9.59 9.65 13.25
C LEU A 99 -9.31 8.64 12.12
N VAL A 100 -9.38 7.33 12.38
CA VAL A 100 -9.11 6.28 11.38
C VAL A 100 -9.99 6.46 10.15
N GLU A 101 -11.28 6.74 10.35
CA GLU A 101 -12.24 6.91 9.27
C GLU A 101 -11.86 8.08 8.37
N GLU A 102 -11.52 9.23 8.96
CA GLU A 102 -11.07 10.41 8.21
C GLU A 102 -9.80 10.13 7.39
N LEU A 103 -8.84 9.38 7.97
CA LEU A 103 -7.62 8.97 7.28
C LEU A 103 -7.93 8.09 6.07
N ILE A 104 -8.81 7.10 6.24
CA ILE A 104 -9.23 6.20 5.17
C ILE A 104 -9.96 6.97 4.07
N ASP A 105 -10.88 7.86 4.42
CA ASP A 105 -11.63 8.68 3.47
C ASP A 105 -10.69 9.58 2.65
N LYS A 106 -9.76 10.25 3.32
CA LYS A 106 -8.75 11.09 2.68
C LYS A 106 -7.87 10.29 1.72
N ALA A 107 -7.43 9.09 2.13
CA ALA A 107 -6.66 8.21 1.28
C ALA A 107 -7.47 7.75 0.06
N THR A 108 -8.76 7.43 0.25
CA THR A 108 -9.68 7.03 -0.81
C THR A 108 -9.88 8.13 -1.85
N ILE A 109 -10.07 9.38 -1.40
CA ILE A 109 -10.15 10.56 -2.28
C ILE A 109 -8.86 10.72 -3.10
N ARG A 110 -7.69 10.58 -2.46
CA ARG A 110 -6.39 10.67 -3.16
C ARG A 110 -6.23 9.59 -4.23
N VAL A 111 -6.62 8.35 -3.93
CA VAL A 111 -6.59 7.22 -4.86
C VAL A 111 -7.53 7.47 -6.04
N ALA A 112 -8.76 7.91 -5.77
CA ALA A 112 -9.73 8.25 -6.81
C ALA A 112 -9.21 9.36 -7.74
N ALA A 113 -8.65 10.43 -7.17
CA ALA A 113 -8.06 11.53 -7.93
C ALA A 113 -6.86 11.06 -8.78
N TYR A 114 -6.01 10.19 -8.23
CA TYR A 114 -4.91 9.59 -8.97
C TYR A 114 -5.40 8.75 -10.15
N HIS A 115 -6.33 7.82 -9.93
CA HIS A 115 -6.91 7.00 -10.99
C HIS A 115 -7.58 7.84 -12.08
N GLN A 116 -8.29 8.91 -11.71
CA GLN A 116 -8.90 9.82 -12.66
C GLN A 116 -7.84 10.53 -13.53
N ARG A 117 -6.74 10.98 -12.93
CA ARG A 117 -5.62 11.60 -13.68
C ARG A 117 -4.99 10.61 -14.66
N VAL A 118 -4.71 9.39 -14.21
CA VAL A 118 -4.12 8.34 -15.05
C VAL A 118 -5.07 7.96 -16.19
N SER A 119 -6.35 7.75 -15.90
CA SER A 119 -7.38 7.44 -16.90
C SER A 119 -7.49 8.54 -17.97
N ARG A 120 -7.54 9.82 -17.56
CA ARG A 120 -7.54 10.95 -18.51
C ARG A 120 -6.32 10.96 -19.41
N TYR A 121 -5.13 10.68 -18.87
CA TYR A 121 -3.89 10.64 -19.65
C TYR A 121 -3.91 9.53 -20.71
N TYR A 122 -4.34 8.31 -20.35
CA TYR A 122 -4.44 7.20 -21.30
C TYR A 122 -5.56 7.43 -22.32
N ASN A 123 -6.75 7.83 -21.87
CA ASN A 123 -7.90 8.05 -22.75
C ASN A 123 -7.65 9.16 -23.78
N LYS A 124 -6.84 10.18 -23.45
CA LYS A 124 -6.42 11.21 -24.42
C LYS A 124 -5.64 10.63 -25.61
N ARG A 125 -5.00 9.46 -25.44
CA ARG A 125 -4.18 8.80 -26.48
C ARG A 125 -4.93 7.68 -27.21
N LEU A 126 -6.17 7.39 -26.82
CA LEU A 126 -7.00 6.39 -27.47
C LEU A 126 -7.94 7.09 -28.44
N ASN A 127 -8.00 6.61 -29.69
CA ASN A 127 -9.11 6.94 -30.58
C ASN A 127 -10.28 6.01 -30.21
N PRO A 128 -11.38 6.53 -29.63
CA PRO A 128 -12.51 5.68 -29.29
C PRO A 128 -13.12 5.14 -30.58
N ARG A 129 -13.11 3.81 -30.72
CA ARG A 129 -13.84 3.10 -31.78
C ARG A 129 -15.09 2.52 -31.13
N PRO A 130 -16.26 3.17 -31.24
CA PRO A 130 -17.49 2.60 -30.72
C PRO A 130 -17.75 1.29 -31.44
N LEU A 131 -17.93 0.22 -30.68
CA LEU A 131 -18.33 -1.09 -31.21
C LEU A 131 -19.85 -1.12 -31.29
N SER A 132 -20.38 -1.59 -32.42
CA SER A 132 -21.81 -1.78 -32.63
C SER A 132 -22.15 -3.28 -32.65
N ASP A 133 -23.41 -3.62 -32.39
CA ASP A 133 -23.89 -5.01 -32.51
C ASP A 133 -23.58 -5.54 -33.92
N GLY A 134 -22.75 -6.59 -34.00
CA GLY A 134 -22.28 -7.18 -35.26
C GLY A 134 -20.80 -6.94 -35.57
N ASP A 135 -20.08 -6.15 -34.78
CA ASP A 135 -18.63 -5.98 -34.95
C ASP A 135 -17.88 -7.26 -34.52
N LEU A 136 -17.15 -7.85 -35.46
CA LEU A 136 -16.21 -8.95 -35.18
C LEU A 136 -14.93 -8.36 -34.57
N VAL A 137 -14.69 -8.72 -33.32
CA VAL A 137 -13.49 -8.33 -32.56
C VAL A 137 -12.58 -9.56 -32.46
N LEU A 138 -11.29 -9.38 -32.74
CA LEU A 138 -10.23 -10.41 -32.61
C LEU A 138 -9.56 -10.34 -31.24
#